data_AF-A0AAD8I4R3-F1
#
_entry.id   AF-A0AAD8I4R3-F1
#
_cell.length_a   1.000
_cell.length_b   1.000
_cell.length_c   1.000
_cell.angle_alpha   90.00
_cell.angle_beta   90.00
_cell.angle_gamma   90.00
#
_symmetry.space_group_name_H-M   'P 1'
#
loop_
_entity.id
_entity.type
_entity.pdbx_description
1 polymer ?
#
loop_
_entity_poly.entity_id
_entity_poly.type
_entity_poly.pdbx_seq_one_letter_code
_entity_poly.pdbx_strand_id
1 'polypeptide(L)'
;MQCDRRVGQSNFMIPPATYVVFVMLSCTIFLTIYDRIIVPQLRKITGKEAGITILQRIGCGIFLTIAVSILSAHIEQKRRHLALTQPTVGFQPHRGPISSMSGLWLIPQLTLNGIAEAFTSVALVEFYYKEFPENMKSIGGSFYCLGMAGGNYFYGFLIAMVHRTTQQAASGDWLPENLNRGRLDYFYYLLAALSVVNAAVFVACSNWYKLQRDPR
;
A
#
# COMPACT_ATOMS: atom_id res chain seq x y z
N MET A 1 -2.43 -4.28 -15.90
CA MET A 1 -1.24 -5.13 -15.73
C MET A 1 -0.85 -5.73 -17.07
N GLN A 2 0.40 -5.55 -17.48
CA GLN A 2 0.99 -6.09 -18.71
C GLN A 2 2.10 -7.10 -18.36
N CYS A 3 1.73 -8.11 -17.57
CA CYS A 3 2.60 -9.23 -17.16
C CYS A 3 1.98 -10.55 -17.63
N ASP A 4 2.78 -11.60 -17.72
CA ASP A 4 2.28 -12.95 -17.97
C ASP A 4 1.48 -13.44 -16.76
N ARG A 5 0.19 -13.72 -16.99
CA ARG A 5 -0.78 -14.09 -15.97
C ARG A 5 -1.05 -15.60 -15.92
N ARG A 6 -0.29 -16.38 -16.69
CA ARG A 6 -0.35 -17.84 -16.68
C ARG A 6 0.26 -18.38 -15.38
N VAL A 7 -0.36 -19.42 -14.83
CA VAL A 7 0.12 -20.10 -13.61
C VAL A 7 0.86 -21.37 -14.01
N GLY A 8 2.19 -21.37 -13.85
CA GLY A 8 3.02 -22.53 -14.21
C GLY A 8 2.94 -22.87 -15.70
N GLN A 9 2.80 -24.17 -16.02
CA GLN A 9 2.62 -24.65 -17.40
C GLN A 9 1.14 -24.70 -17.85
N SER A 10 0.21 -24.20 -17.03
CA SER A 10 -1.22 -24.20 -17.35
C SER A 10 -1.61 -23.05 -18.27
N ASN A 11 -2.62 -23.26 -19.13
CA ASN A 11 -3.26 -22.19 -19.92
C ASN A 11 -4.20 -21.30 -19.08
N PHE A 12 -4.32 -21.53 -17.77
CA PHE A 12 -5.17 -20.72 -16.91
C PHE A 12 -4.57 -19.33 -16.66
N MET A 13 -5.32 -18.28 -17.05
CA MET A 13 -4.93 -16.88 -16.87
C MET A 13 -5.69 -16.24 -15.71
N ILE A 14 -5.01 -15.88 -14.63
CA ILE A 14 -5.62 -15.22 -13.46
C ILE A 14 -6.09 -13.81 -13.84
N PRO A 15 -7.38 -13.42 -13.71
CA PRO A 15 -7.87 -12.05 -13.95
C PRO A 15 -7.03 -10.95 -13.26
N PRO A 16 -6.80 -9.76 -13.86
CA PRO A 16 -5.99 -8.72 -13.20
C PRO A 16 -6.66 -8.21 -11.92
N ALA A 17 -7.99 -8.19 -11.90
CA ALA A 17 -8.78 -7.70 -10.78
C ALA A 17 -8.70 -8.64 -9.56
N THR A 18 -8.49 -9.94 -9.76
CA THR A 18 -8.48 -10.92 -8.65
C THR A 18 -7.21 -10.84 -7.80
N TYR A 19 -6.18 -10.11 -8.23
CA TYR A 19 -4.96 -9.92 -7.44
C TYR A 19 -5.20 -9.20 -6.11
N VAL A 20 -6.28 -8.41 -5.99
CA VAL A 20 -6.66 -7.76 -4.71
C VAL A 20 -6.91 -8.76 -3.59
N VAL A 21 -7.31 -10.00 -3.93
CA VAL A 21 -7.55 -11.07 -2.96
C VAL A 21 -6.28 -11.38 -2.15
N PHE A 22 -5.09 -11.24 -2.72
CA PHE A 22 -3.85 -11.45 -1.98
C PHE A 22 -3.64 -10.41 -0.88
N VAL A 23 -4.09 -9.16 -1.09
CA VAL A 23 -4.07 -8.12 -0.05
C VAL A 23 -5.02 -8.50 1.08
N MET A 24 -6.25 -8.89 0.74
CA MET A 24 -7.26 -9.30 1.73
C MET A 24 -6.85 -10.53 2.53
N LEU A 25 -6.30 -11.55 1.87
CA LEU A 25 -5.78 -12.76 2.53
C LEU A 25 -4.60 -12.44 3.43
N SER A 26 -3.64 -11.63 2.94
CA SER A 26 -2.49 -11.20 3.72
C SER A 26 -2.91 -10.45 4.98
N CYS A 27 -3.82 -9.48 4.83
CA CYS A 27 -4.39 -8.73 5.95
C CYS A 27 -5.07 -9.67 6.97
N THR A 28 -5.95 -10.57 6.50
CA THR A 28 -6.67 -11.52 7.37
C THR A 28 -5.74 -12.47 8.13
N ILE A 29 -4.76 -13.06 7.43
CA ILE A 29 -3.77 -13.97 8.03
C ILE A 29 -2.93 -13.19 9.05
N PHE A 30 -2.47 -11.99 8.68
CA PHE A 30 -1.65 -11.15 9.54
C PHE A 30 -2.40 -10.74 10.81
N LEU A 31 -3.66 -10.30 10.70
CA LEU A 31 -4.49 -9.97 11.87
C LEU A 31 -4.69 -11.16 12.79
N THR A 32 -4.96 -12.35 12.23
CA THR A 32 -5.10 -13.57 13.02
C THR A 32 -3.83 -13.89 13.80
N ILE A 33 -2.66 -13.75 13.17
CA ILE A 33 -1.35 -13.92 13.80
C ILE A 33 -1.09 -12.83 14.84
N TYR A 34 -1.43 -11.58 14.52
CA TYR A 34 -1.22 -10.44 15.39
C TYR A 34 -2.00 -10.61 16.69
N ASP A 35 -3.28 -10.91 16.61
CA ASP A 35 -4.15 -11.05 17.78
C ASP A 35 -3.84 -12.30 18.61
N ARG A 36 -3.51 -13.44 17.96
CA ARG A 36 -3.27 -14.70 18.68
C ARG A 36 -1.85 -14.87 19.21
N ILE A 37 -0.84 -14.31 18.54
CA ILE A 37 0.57 -14.57 18.86
C ILE A 37 1.24 -13.29 19.35
N ILE A 38 1.16 -12.22 18.56
CA ILE A 38 1.94 -11.00 18.82
C ILE A 38 1.41 -10.26 20.05
N VAL A 39 0.10 -10.03 20.15
CA VAL A 39 -0.53 -9.37 21.31
C VAL A 39 -0.24 -10.06 22.64
N PRO A 40 -0.48 -11.38 22.82
CA PRO A 40 -0.21 -12.02 24.11
C PRO A 40 1.28 -12.08 24.45
N GLN A 41 2.18 -12.18 23.46
CA GLN A 41 3.63 -12.10 23.72
C GLN A 41 4.06 -10.70 24.14
N LEU A 42 3.59 -9.67 23.44
CA LEU A 42 3.88 -8.29 23.79
C LEU A 42 3.26 -7.92 25.14
N ARG A 43 2.09 -8.44 25.50
CA ARG A 43 1.51 -8.23 26.83
C ARG A 43 2.41 -8.80 27.94
N LYS A 44 3.06 -9.95 27.69
CA LYS A 44 4.01 -10.55 28.65
C LYS A 44 5.31 -9.75 28.80
N ILE A 45 5.80 -9.13 27.72
CA ILE A 45 7.08 -8.40 27.72
C ILE A 45 6.91 -6.95 28.18
N THR A 46 5.88 -6.27 27.66
CA THR A 46 5.69 -4.82 27.81
C THR A 46 4.76 -4.46 28.96
N GLY A 47 4.02 -5.42 29.52
CA GLY A 47 3.07 -5.21 30.62
C GLY A 47 1.80 -4.41 30.25
N LYS A 48 1.76 -3.76 29.08
CA LYS A 48 0.60 -3.02 28.57
C LYS A 48 -0.44 -3.97 27.96
N GLU A 49 -1.74 -3.67 28.15
CA GLU A 49 -2.85 -4.49 27.65
C GLU A 49 -2.81 -4.73 26.13
N ALA A 50 -2.36 -3.72 25.36
CA ALA A 50 -2.23 -3.79 23.90
C ALA A 50 -0.81 -4.17 23.41
N GLY A 51 0.16 -4.35 24.32
CA GLY A 51 1.55 -4.64 23.97
C GLY A 51 2.35 -3.43 23.43
N ILE A 52 1.96 -2.91 22.27
CA ILE A 52 2.59 -1.73 21.60
C ILE A 52 1.61 -0.55 21.63
N THR A 53 2.13 0.69 21.70
CA THR A 53 1.27 1.88 21.66
C THR A 53 0.58 2.04 20.30
N ILE A 54 -0.60 2.65 20.29
CA ILE A 54 -1.38 2.86 19.06
C ILE A 54 -0.58 3.68 18.04
N LEU A 55 0.08 4.75 18.49
CA LEU A 55 0.94 5.60 17.65
C LEU A 55 2.10 4.80 17.02
N GLN A 56 2.73 3.89 17.77
CA GLN A 56 3.78 3.02 17.20
C GLN A 56 3.23 2.06 16.15
N ARG A 57 2.04 1.50 16.34
CA ARG A 57 1.39 0.63 15.32
C ARG A 57 1.09 1.40 14.04
N ILE A 58 0.55 2.62 14.14
CA ILE A 58 0.33 3.51 12.98
C ILE A 58 1.67 3.81 12.31
N GLY A 59 2.70 4.17 13.08
CA GLY A 59 4.05 4.44 12.57
C GLY A 59 4.63 3.26 11.80
N CYS A 60 4.57 2.04 12.36
CA CYS A 60 5.02 0.82 11.69
C CYS A 60 4.30 0.61 10.35
N GLY A 61 2.98 0.83 10.31
CA GLY A 61 2.21 0.75 9.08
C GLY A 61 2.69 1.73 8.01
N ILE A 62 2.91 3.00 8.37
CA ILE A 62 3.45 4.03 7.47
C ILE A 62 4.85 3.66 6.95
N PHE A 63 5.75 3.18 7.82
CA PHE A 63 7.08 2.71 7.41
C PHE A 63 7.01 1.54 6.43
N LEU A 64 6.10 0.59 6.66
CA LEU A 64 5.88 -0.52 5.75
C LEU A 64 5.34 -0.03 4.39
N THR A 65 4.45 0.97 4.36
CA THR A 65 3.98 1.57 3.10
C THR A 65 5.11 2.20 2.27
N ILE A 66 6.11 2.82 2.93
CA ILE A 66 7.32 3.30 2.24
C ILE A 66 8.08 2.13 1.60
N ALA A 67 8.29 1.05 2.36
CA ALA A 67 8.95 -0.15 1.87
C ALA A 67 8.19 -0.81 0.70
N VAL A 68 6.86 -0.88 0.78
CA VAL A 68 5.98 -1.36 -0.31
C VAL A 68 6.14 -0.52 -1.57
N SER A 69 6.20 0.80 -1.44
CA SER A 69 6.34 1.72 -2.56
C SER A 69 7.69 1.54 -3.26
N ILE A 70 8.78 1.42 -2.49
CA ILE A 70 10.13 1.14 -3.01
C ILE A 70 10.17 -0.24 -3.70
N LEU A 71 9.61 -1.27 -3.07
CA LEU A 71 9.54 -2.61 -3.64
C LEU A 71 8.75 -2.62 -4.96
N SER A 72 7.63 -1.89 -5.02
CA SER A 72 6.81 -1.74 -6.23
C SER A 72 7.59 -1.05 -7.35
N ALA A 73 8.39 -0.02 -7.03
CA ALA A 73 9.26 0.63 -8.00
C ALA A 73 10.29 -0.34 -8.60
N HIS A 74 10.93 -1.17 -7.76
CA HIS A 74 11.90 -2.17 -8.24
C HIS A 74 11.26 -3.28 -9.08
N ILE A 75 10.10 -3.79 -8.66
CA ILE A 75 9.34 -4.79 -9.42
C ILE A 75 8.96 -4.22 -10.79
N GLU A 76 8.55 -2.95 -10.84
CA GLU A 76 8.18 -2.27 -12.08
C GLU A 76 9.40 -2.03 -13.00
N GLN A 77 10.54 -1.62 -12.45
CA GLN A 77 11.79 -1.53 -13.22
C GLN A 77 12.16 -2.86 -13.86
N LYS A 78 12.08 -3.95 -13.08
CA LYS A 78 12.34 -5.31 -13.58
C LYS A 78 11.33 -5.71 -14.66
N ARG A 79 10.04 -5.44 -14.45
CA ARG A 79 8.98 -5.72 -15.43
C ARG A 79 9.23 -5.00 -16.74
N ARG A 80 9.52 -3.71 -16.68
CA ARG A 80 9.79 -2.86 -17.84
C ARG A 80 11.05 -3.31 -18.57
N HIS A 81 12.13 -3.61 -17.87
CA HIS A 81 13.34 -4.15 -18.48
C HIS A 81 13.03 -5.43 -19.25
N LEU A 82 12.35 -6.40 -18.63
CA LEU A 82 11.97 -7.66 -19.30
C LEU A 82 11.04 -7.43 -20.49
N ALA A 83 10.12 -6.46 -20.42
CA ALA A 83 9.24 -6.11 -21.54
C ALA A 83 9.99 -5.53 -22.75
N LEU A 84 11.16 -4.90 -22.54
CA LEU A 84 11.96 -4.28 -23.58
C LEU A 84 13.03 -5.22 -24.14
N THR A 85 13.55 -6.16 -23.33
CA THR A 85 14.69 -7.02 -23.71
C THR A 85 14.31 -8.42 -24.16
N GLN A 86 13.16 -8.96 -23.72
CA GLN A 86 12.77 -10.35 -23.99
C GLN A 86 11.62 -10.45 -25.01
N PRO A 87 11.50 -11.58 -25.73
CA PRO A 87 10.38 -11.81 -26.63
C PRO A 87 9.07 -11.80 -25.83
N THR A 88 8.13 -10.99 -26.29
CA THR A 88 6.88 -10.68 -25.60
C THR A 88 5.88 -11.83 -25.75
N VAL A 89 5.20 -12.22 -24.66
CA VAL A 89 4.31 -13.41 -24.61
C VAL A 89 3.00 -13.20 -25.37
N GLY A 90 2.66 -11.95 -25.69
CA GLY A 90 1.47 -11.59 -26.46
C GLY A 90 1.34 -10.09 -26.65
N PHE A 91 0.31 -9.66 -27.36
CA PHE A 91 0.02 -8.26 -27.63
C PHE A 91 -1.40 -7.92 -27.19
N GLN A 92 -1.56 -6.85 -26.41
CA GLN A 92 -2.88 -6.36 -25.99
C GLN A 92 -3.23 -5.10 -26.81
N PRO A 93 -4.39 -5.07 -27.50
CA PRO A 93 -4.84 -3.89 -28.24
C PRO A 93 -4.83 -2.64 -27.35
N HIS A 94 -4.32 -1.51 -27.87
CA HIS A 94 -4.12 -0.22 -27.18
C HIS A 94 -3.10 -0.20 -26.02
N ARG A 95 -2.75 -1.35 -25.44
CA ARG A 95 -1.84 -1.46 -24.30
C ARG A 95 -0.43 -1.93 -24.68
N GLY A 96 -0.25 -2.56 -25.83
CA GLY A 96 1.05 -2.97 -26.35
C GLY A 96 1.49 -4.37 -25.90
N PRO A 97 2.78 -4.71 -26.02
CA PRO A 97 3.28 -6.05 -25.73
C PRO A 97 3.16 -6.43 -24.25
N ILE A 98 2.92 -7.71 -23.96
CA ILE A 98 2.86 -8.23 -22.59
C ILE A 98 4.27 -8.67 -22.17
N SER A 99 4.73 -8.19 -21.00
CA SER A 99 6.01 -8.61 -20.43
C SER A 99 5.98 -10.09 -20.06
N SER A 100 7.08 -10.79 -20.33
CA SER A 100 7.31 -12.19 -19.98
C SER A 100 7.54 -12.42 -18.48
N MET A 101 7.48 -11.35 -17.68
CA MET A 101 7.49 -11.44 -16.22
C MET A 101 6.20 -12.10 -15.72
N SER A 102 6.36 -13.16 -14.92
CA SER A 102 5.23 -13.80 -14.24
C SER A 102 4.54 -12.82 -13.28
N GLY A 103 3.22 -12.76 -13.33
CA GLY A 103 2.38 -11.97 -12.42
C GLY A 103 2.49 -12.40 -10.96
N LEU A 104 3.10 -13.54 -10.67
CA LEU A 104 3.42 -13.98 -9.30
C LEU A 104 4.40 -13.02 -8.60
N TRP A 105 5.23 -12.28 -9.35
CA TRP A 105 6.12 -11.26 -8.79
C TRP A 105 5.39 -10.08 -8.15
N LEU A 106 4.08 -9.93 -8.40
CA LEU A 106 3.26 -8.93 -7.73
C LEU A 106 2.86 -9.37 -6.30
N ILE A 107 2.91 -10.67 -6.00
CA ILE A 107 2.46 -11.20 -4.71
C ILE A 107 3.26 -10.58 -3.55
N PRO A 108 4.60 -10.49 -3.57
CA PRO A 108 5.37 -9.91 -2.45
C PRO A 108 4.95 -8.48 -2.09
N GLN A 109 4.76 -7.60 -3.08
CA GLN A 109 4.31 -6.23 -2.83
C GLN A 109 2.87 -6.18 -2.31
N LEU A 110 1.97 -7.05 -2.80
CA LEU A 110 0.59 -7.10 -2.34
C LEU A 110 0.47 -7.67 -0.92
N THR A 111 1.26 -8.69 -0.61
CA THR A 111 1.34 -9.27 0.74
C THR A 111 1.84 -8.23 1.73
N LEU A 112 2.94 -7.54 1.42
CA LEU A 112 3.48 -6.50 2.29
C LEU A 112 2.52 -5.31 2.43
N ASN A 113 1.81 -4.94 1.37
CA ASN A 113 0.77 -3.92 1.42
C ASN A 113 -0.36 -4.30 2.37
N GLY A 114 -0.85 -5.55 2.31
CA GLY A 114 -1.88 -6.04 3.21
C GLY A 114 -1.45 -6.03 4.68
N ILE A 115 -0.17 -6.30 4.97
CA ILE A 115 0.39 -6.21 6.32
C ILE A 115 0.45 -4.73 6.78
N ALA A 116 0.93 -3.83 5.92
CA ALA A 116 0.99 -2.40 6.22
C ALA A 116 -0.40 -1.81 6.51
N GLU A 117 -1.39 -2.21 5.71
CA GLU A 117 -2.79 -1.84 5.89
C GLU A 117 -3.36 -2.39 7.19
N ALA A 118 -3.11 -3.66 7.53
CA ALA A 118 -3.55 -4.25 8.79
C ALA A 118 -3.02 -3.49 10.01
N PHE A 119 -1.74 -3.10 10.01
CA PHE A 119 -1.16 -2.29 11.08
C PHE A 119 -1.80 -0.92 11.19
N THR A 120 -1.95 -0.22 10.06
CA THR A 120 -2.44 1.16 10.03
C THR A 120 -3.93 1.21 10.36
N SER A 121 -4.75 0.46 9.63
CA SER A 121 -6.22 0.53 9.71
C SER A 121 -6.75 0.13 11.07
N VAL A 122 -6.24 -0.96 11.66
CA VAL A 122 -6.67 -1.39 13.00
C VAL A 122 -6.26 -0.36 14.05
N ALA A 123 -5.04 0.17 13.98
CA ALA A 123 -4.59 1.16 14.94
C ALA A 123 -5.33 2.50 14.80
N LEU A 124 -5.66 2.93 13.58
CA LEU A 124 -6.42 4.16 13.32
C LEU A 124 -7.85 4.05 13.84
N VAL A 125 -8.50 2.90 13.61
CA VAL A 125 -9.84 2.61 14.15
C VAL A 125 -9.80 2.63 15.67
N GLU A 126 -8.85 1.93 16.30
CA GLU A 126 -8.67 1.91 17.76
C GLU A 126 -8.41 3.32 18.33
N PHE A 127 -7.59 4.12 17.64
CA PHE A 127 -7.32 5.51 18.00
C PHE A 127 -8.60 6.35 18.07
N TYR A 128 -9.41 6.32 17.00
CA TYR A 128 -10.66 7.06 16.97
C TYR A 128 -11.63 6.58 18.06
N TYR A 129 -11.76 5.26 18.28
CA TYR A 129 -12.63 4.75 19.34
C TYR A 129 -12.19 5.15 20.75
N LYS A 130 -10.88 5.37 21.00
CA LYS A 130 -10.36 5.77 22.30
C LYS A 130 -10.43 7.27 22.57
N GLU A 131 -10.23 8.09 21.54
CA GLU A 131 -10.25 9.55 21.65
C GLU A 131 -11.67 10.12 21.67
N PHE A 132 -12.64 9.48 20.98
CA PHE A 132 -14.02 9.93 21.02
C PHE A 132 -14.77 9.37 22.25
N PRO A 133 -15.58 10.20 22.94
CA PRO A 133 -16.41 9.73 24.06
C PRO A 133 -17.44 8.68 23.59
N GLU A 134 -17.91 7.83 24.51
CA GLU A 134 -18.73 6.66 24.15
C GLU A 134 -20.01 7.02 23.37
N ASN A 135 -20.60 8.16 23.69
CA ASN A 135 -21.81 8.67 23.04
C ASN A 135 -21.57 9.17 21.60
N MET A 136 -20.31 9.26 21.15
CA MET A 136 -19.90 9.76 19.84
C MET A 136 -19.09 8.73 19.03
N LYS A 137 -19.10 7.45 19.42
CA LYS A 137 -18.35 6.39 18.71
C LYS A 137 -18.67 6.30 17.21
N SER A 138 -19.92 6.56 16.80
CA SER A 138 -20.29 6.61 15.38
C SER A 138 -19.55 7.71 14.60
N ILE A 139 -19.24 8.84 15.24
CA ILE A 139 -18.52 9.95 14.62
C ILE A 139 -17.06 9.56 14.35
N GLY A 140 -16.45 8.77 15.24
CA GLY A 140 -15.11 8.20 15.02
C GLY A 140 -15.03 7.32 13.76
N GLY A 141 -16.02 6.44 13.56
CA GLY A 141 -16.14 5.65 12.33
C GLY A 141 -16.33 6.52 11.07
N SER A 142 -17.14 7.58 11.16
CA SER A 142 -17.32 8.52 10.06
C SER A 142 -16.02 9.26 9.69
N PHE A 143 -15.20 9.68 10.66
CA PHE A 143 -13.90 10.30 10.39
C PHE A 143 -12.94 9.34 9.68
N TYR A 144 -12.94 8.06 10.04
CA TYR A 144 -12.18 7.04 9.34
C TYR A 144 -12.61 6.93 7.86
N CYS A 145 -13.91 6.83 7.60
CA CYS A 145 -14.46 6.77 6.24
C CYS A 145 -14.16 8.06 5.44
N LEU A 146 -14.26 9.23 6.07
CA LEU A 146 -13.92 10.52 5.45
C LEU A 146 -12.43 10.60 5.11
N GLY A 147 -11.56 10.13 6.00
CA GLY A 147 -10.11 10.04 5.75
C GLY A 147 -9.80 9.15 4.55
N MET A 148 -10.46 7.98 4.47
CA MET A 148 -10.32 7.07 3.33
C MET A 148 -10.82 7.69 2.02
N ALA A 149 -11.97 8.35 2.05
CA ALA A 149 -12.51 9.06 0.89
C ALA A 149 -11.55 10.16 0.44
N GLY A 150 -11.06 10.99 1.36
CA GLY A 150 -10.07 12.02 1.10
C GLY A 150 -8.79 11.46 0.47
N GLY A 151 -8.29 10.33 0.99
CA GLY A 151 -7.15 9.61 0.44
C GLY A 151 -7.38 9.15 -1.01
N ASN A 152 -8.54 8.59 -1.31
CA ASN A 152 -8.90 8.16 -2.67
C ASN A 152 -9.00 9.33 -3.66
N TYR A 153 -9.61 10.45 -3.24
CA TYR A 153 -9.66 11.67 -4.07
C TYR A 153 -8.27 12.25 -4.29
N PHE A 154 -7.44 12.31 -3.24
CA PHE A 154 -6.06 12.77 -3.34
C PHE A 154 -5.25 11.89 -4.30
N TYR A 155 -5.41 10.57 -4.23
CA TYR A 155 -4.75 9.64 -5.13
C TYR A 155 -5.17 9.85 -6.60
N GLY A 156 -6.47 10.02 -6.85
CA GLY A 156 -6.98 10.35 -8.19
C GLY A 156 -6.46 11.70 -8.71
N PHE A 157 -6.44 12.72 -7.84
CA PHE A 157 -5.87 14.02 -8.15
C PHE A 157 -4.38 13.95 -8.49
N LEU A 158 -3.62 13.17 -7.72
CA LEU A 158 -2.18 12.97 -7.93
C LEU A 158 -1.92 12.29 -9.27
N ILE A 159 -2.68 11.26 -9.63
CA ILE A 159 -2.62 10.63 -10.97
C ILE A 159 -2.89 11.67 -12.06
N ALA A 160 -3.96 12.46 -11.94
CA ALA A 160 -4.32 13.46 -12.94
C ALA A 160 -3.25 14.54 -13.08
N MET A 161 -2.67 15.00 -11.97
CA MET A 161 -1.58 15.97 -11.94
C MET A 161 -0.32 15.41 -12.62
N VAL A 162 0.10 14.19 -12.25
CA VAL A 162 1.28 13.54 -12.86
C VAL A 162 1.05 13.35 -14.35
N HIS A 163 -0.11 12.87 -14.76
CA HIS A 163 -0.42 12.69 -16.17
C HIS A 163 -0.35 14.02 -16.93
N ARG A 164 -0.99 15.08 -16.44
CA ARG A 164 -0.98 16.41 -17.09
C ARG A 164 0.42 17.02 -17.17
N THR A 165 1.25 16.84 -16.14
CA THR A 165 2.62 17.40 -16.08
C THR A 165 3.60 16.60 -16.93
N THR A 166 3.45 15.28 -17.01
CA THR A 166 4.40 14.40 -17.71
C THR A 166 4.04 14.14 -19.17
N GLN A 167 2.78 14.37 -19.59
CA GLN A 167 2.36 14.31 -20.99
C GLN A 167 3.18 15.22 -21.92
N GLN A 168 3.64 16.36 -21.43
CA GLN A 168 4.43 17.34 -22.21
C GLN A 168 5.95 17.21 -21.96
N ALA A 169 6.38 16.31 -21.08
CA ALA A 169 7.78 16.17 -20.73
C ALA A 169 8.56 15.43 -21.83
N ALA A 170 9.77 15.92 -22.14
CA ALA A 170 10.66 15.28 -23.10
C ALA A 170 11.05 13.83 -22.72
N SER A 171 10.95 13.47 -21.44
CA SER A 171 11.19 12.12 -20.90
C SER A 171 10.05 11.13 -21.17
N GLY A 172 8.92 11.58 -21.71
CA GLY A 172 7.70 10.80 -21.89
C GLY A 172 6.79 10.77 -20.65
N ASP A 173 5.51 10.47 -20.89
CA ASP A 173 4.46 10.34 -19.88
C ASP A 173 4.81 9.22 -18.87
N TRP A 174 4.59 9.48 -17.58
CA TRP A 174 4.82 8.48 -16.53
C TRP A 174 3.68 7.45 -16.47
N LEU A 175 2.46 7.85 -16.83
CA LEU A 175 1.22 7.06 -16.76
C LEU A 175 0.50 6.94 -18.12
N PRO A 176 1.18 6.58 -19.22
CA PRO A 176 0.51 6.36 -20.51
C PRO A 176 -0.30 5.05 -20.48
N GLU A 177 -1.28 4.94 -21.37
CA GLU A 177 -2.07 3.71 -21.54
C GLU A 177 -1.20 2.47 -21.81
N ASN A 178 -0.05 2.67 -22.47
CA ASN A 178 0.97 1.65 -22.68
C ASN A 178 2.05 1.73 -21.59
N LEU A 179 1.89 0.90 -20.55
CA LEU A 179 2.81 0.80 -19.41
C LEU A 179 4.26 0.48 -19.77
N ASN A 180 4.55 -0.12 -20.92
CA ASN A 180 5.94 -0.38 -21.32
C ASN A 180 6.67 0.89 -21.77
N ARG A 181 5.94 1.86 -22.30
CA ARG A 181 6.47 3.18 -22.66
C ARG A 181 6.52 4.13 -21.47
N GLY A 182 5.65 3.91 -20.48
CA GLY A 182 5.58 4.70 -19.26
C GLY A 182 6.75 4.49 -18.31
N ARG A 183 6.96 5.50 -17.45
CA ARG A 183 7.87 5.46 -16.30
C ARG A 183 7.08 5.31 -14.99
N LEU A 184 6.33 4.22 -14.87
CA LEU A 184 5.56 3.93 -13.66
C LEU A 184 6.47 3.77 -12.42
N ASP A 185 7.74 3.40 -12.62
CA ASP A 185 8.76 3.39 -11.58
C ASP A 185 8.92 4.77 -10.90
N TYR A 186 8.91 5.87 -11.67
CA TYR A 186 8.98 7.22 -11.10
C TYR A 186 7.73 7.60 -10.31
N PHE A 187 6.55 7.14 -10.73
CA PHE A 187 5.33 7.32 -9.96
C PHE A 187 5.40 6.61 -8.60
N TYR A 188 5.94 5.39 -8.55
CA TYR A 188 6.15 4.69 -7.28
C TYR A 188 7.20 5.37 -6.39
N TYR A 189 8.27 5.94 -6.95
CA TYR A 189 9.21 6.75 -6.18
C TYR A 189 8.59 8.04 -5.65
N LEU A 190 7.70 8.69 -6.42
CA LEU A 190 6.93 9.85 -5.95
C LEU A 190 6.03 9.47 -4.77
N LEU A 191 5.33 8.33 -4.84
CA LEU A 191 4.53 7.81 -3.73
C LEU A 191 5.40 7.49 -2.51
N ALA A 192 6.59 6.93 -2.70
CA ALA A 192 7.54 6.68 -1.63
C ALA A 192 7.99 8.00 -0.95
N ALA A 193 8.34 9.01 -1.74
CA ALA A 193 8.73 10.33 -1.23
C ALA A 193 7.59 11.00 -0.44
N LEU A 194 6.35 10.96 -0.96
CA LEU A 194 5.18 11.46 -0.23
C LEU A 194 4.91 10.69 1.05
N SER A 195 5.12 9.37 1.03
CA SER A 195 4.98 8.53 2.23
C SER A 195 6.05 8.86 3.28
N VAL A 196 7.27 9.21 2.87
CA VAL A 196 8.33 9.70 3.77
C VAL A 196 7.95 11.05 4.38
N VAL A 197 7.42 11.98 3.58
CA VAL A 197 6.92 13.27 4.10
C VAL A 197 5.78 13.04 5.09
N ASN A 198 4.85 12.14 4.77
CA ASN A 198 3.77 11.74 5.68
C ASN A 198 4.32 11.15 6.99
N ALA A 199 5.34 10.29 6.92
CA ALA A 199 6.00 9.74 8.10
C ALA A 199 6.65 10.85 8.96
N ALA A 200 7.32 11.81 8.34
CA ALA A 200 7.95 12.93 9.05
C ALA A 200 6.91 13.81 9.75
N VAL A 201 5.81 14.13 9.06
CA VAL A 201 4.67 14.87 9.65
C VAL A 201 4.04 14.07 10.79
N PHE A 202 3.84 12.76 10.60
CA PHE A 202 3.30 11.87 11.63
C PHE A 202 4.18 11.87 12.88
N VAL A 203 5.51 11.75 12.74
CA VAL A 203 6.45 11.77 13.86
C VAL A 203 6.46 13.13 14.57
N ALA A 204 6.42 14.23 13.82
CA ALA A 204 6.33 15.57 14.40
C ALA A 204 5.03 15.72 15.23
N CYS A 205 3.89 15.32 14.65
CA CYS A 205 2.60 15.33 15.33
C CYS A 205 2.59 14.39 16.55
N SER A 206 3.15 13.18 16.45
CA SER A 206 3.17 12.21 17.56
C SER A 206 4.01 12.70 18.73
N ASN A 207 5.08 13.45 18.46
CA ASN A 207 5.93 14.03 19.50
C ASN A 207 5.25 15.21 20.21
N TRP A 208 4.39 15.95 19.51
CA TRP A 208 3.63 17.05 20.09
C TRP A 208 2.35 16.57 20.79
N TYR A 209 1.78 15.45 20.35
CA TYR A 209 0.54 14.93 20.86
C TYR A 209 0.73 14.19 22.19
N LYS A 210 0.13 14.72 23.26
CA LYS A 210 0.02 14.00 24.54
C LYS A 210 -1.25 13.15 24.51
N LEU A 211 -1.09 11.82 24.51
CA LEU A 211 -2.21 10.88 24.61
C LEU A 211 -2.98 11.15 25.91
N GLN A 212 -4.30 11.44 25.83
CA GLN A 212 -5.09 11.82 27.01
C GLN A 212 -5.36 10.65 27.97
N ARG A 213 -5.09 9.40 27.57
CA ARG A 213 -5.32 8.18 28.37
C ARG A 213 -4.22 7.14 28.16
N ASP A 214 -3.07 7.31 28.79
CA ASP A 214 -2.18 6.18 29.13
C ASP A 214 -2.18 6.10 30.66
N PRO A 215 -3.02 5.23 31.29
CA PRO A 215 -2.89 5.00 32.72
C PRO A 215 -1.51 4.38 32.95
N ARG A 216 -0.68 5.09 33.71
CA ARG A 216 0.59 4.56 34.23
C ARG A 216 0.34 3.39 35.16
#